data_AF-S3AVW2-F1
#
_entry.id   AF-S3AVW2-F1
#
_cell.length_a   1.000
_cell.length_b   1.000
_cell.length_c   1.000
_cell.angle_alpha   90.00
_cell.angle_beta   90.00
_cell.angle_gamma   90.00
#
_symmetry.space_group_name_H-M   'P 1'
#
loop_
_entity.id
_entity.type
_entity.pdbx_description
1 polymer ?
#
loop_
_entity_poly.entity_id
_entity_poly.type
_entity_poly.pdbx_seq_one_letter_code
_entity_poly.pdbx_strand_id
1 'polypeptide(L)'
;MIDSDDAALTRTIVHARADLLGTPHAGRQYRSLLLAGGFDDVTVEVHTDVFTDPAMLSLLARLAEPVCAAGVVGRDQADEWLAEQRRRAEAGRFLVAIPFFVASAAA
;
A
#
# COMPACT_ATOMS: atom_id res chain seq x y z
N MET A 1 -2.06 5.42 1.12
CA MET A 1 -2.92 6.00 2.18
C MET A 1 -4.29 5.39 2.03
N ILE A 2 -4.92 4.96 3.12
CA ILE A 2 -6.28 4.41 3.13
C ILE A 2 -7.05 5.23 4.14
N ASP A 3 -8.20 5.79 3.75
CA ASP A 3 -9.07 6.49 4.68
C ASP A 3 -9.83 5.46 5.55
N SER A 4 -9.74 5.59 6.87
CA SER A 4 -10.32 4.66 7.84
C SER A 4 -10.55 5.36 9.18
N ASP A 5 -11.56 4.93 9.92
CA ASP A 5 -11.88 5.40 11.27
C ASP A 5 -10.78 5.01 12.27
N ASP A 6 -10.10 3.88 12.05
CA ASP A 6 -8.92 3.47 12.81
C ASP A 6 -7.65 3.62 11.96
N ALA A 7 -7.11 4.84 11.96
CA ALA A 7 -5.88 5.17 11.26
C ALA A 7 -4.66 4.41 11.82
N ALA A 8 -4.67 4.06 13.12
CA ALA A 8 -3.56 3.35 13.75
C ALA A 8 -3.53 1.88 13.30
N LEU A 9 -4.67 1.19 13.34
CA LEU A 9 -4.80 -0.18 12.82
C LEU A 9 -4.49 -0.24 11.33
N THR A 10 -5.01 0.70 10.55
CA THR A 10 -4.71 0.81 9.11
C THR A 10 -3.21 0.91 8.86
N ARG A 11 -2.50 1.73 9.65
CA ARG A 11 -1.05 1.87 9.57
C ARG A 11 -0.35 0.56 9.91
N THR A 12 -0.75 -0.10 11.00
CA THR A 12 -0.21 -1.41 11.39
C THR A 12 -0.36 -2.44 10.28
N ILE A 13 -1.56 -2.57 9.68
CA ILE A 13 -1.81 -3.50 8.59
C ILE A 13 -0.91 -3.20 7.38
N VAL A 14 -0.83 -1.94 6.95
CA VAL A 14 -0.02 -1.56 5.77
C VAL A 14 1.47 -1.81 6.00
N HIS A 15 1.99 -1.44 7.18
CA HIS A 15 3.40 -1.67 7.49
C HIS A 15 3.73 -3.15 7.65
N ALA A 16 2.93 -3.90 8.42
CA ALA A 16 3.12 -5.33 8.58
C ALA A 16 3.04 -6.07 7.24
N ARG A 17 2.13 -5.65 6.34
CA ARG A 17 2.06 -6.23 5.00
C ARG A 17 3.32 -5.98 4.20
N ALA A 18 3.91 -4.79 4.33
CA ALA A 18 5.17 -4.44 3.69
C ALA A 18 6.32 -5.30 4.25
N ASP A 19 6.37 -5.52 5.56
CA ASP A 19 7.42 -6.36 6.19
C ASP A 19 7.38 -7.83 5.73
N LEU A 20 6.25 -8.29 5.18
CA LEU A 20 6.13 -9.62 4.56
C LEU A 20 6.66 -9.69 3.12
N LEU A 21 7.06 -8.57 2.51
CA LEU A 21 7.65 -8.52 1.17
C LEU A 21 9.17 -8.60 1.24
N GLY A 22 9.81 -9.17 0.22
CA GLY A 22 11.28 -9.25 0.16
C GLY A 22 11.96 -7.88 0.06
N THR A 23 11.34 -6.92 -0.65
CA THR A 23 11.90 -5.58 -0.90
C THR A 23 10.82 -4.49 -0.85
N PRO A 24 10.17 -4.25 0.30
CA PRO A 24 9.01 -3.35 0.42
C PRO A 24 9.27 -1.89 0.08
N HIS A 25 10.54 -1.50 0.00
CA HIS A 25 10.96 -0.13 -0.26
C HIS A 25 11.79 0.00 -1.54
N ALA A 26 11.77 -1.01 -2.41
CA ALA A 26 12.54 -1.03 -3.66
C ALA A 26 12.33 0.24 -4.50
N GLY A 27 11.09 0.72 -4.62
CA GLY A 27 10.78 1.95 -5.36
C GLY A 27 11.57 3.18 -4.89
N ARG A 28 11.81 3.30 -3.58
CA ARG A 28 12.61 4.38 -2.99
C ARG A 28 14.10 4.24 -3.27
N GLN A 29 14.52 3.04 -3.69
CA GLN A 29 15.90 2.70 -3.98
C GLN A 29 16.22 2.71 -5.47
N TYR A 30 15.21 2.82 -6.36
CA TYR A 30 15.42 2.76 -7.82
C TYR A 30 16.53 3.70 -8.30
N ARG A 31 16.56 4.95 -7.83
CA ARG A 31 17.64 5.88 -8.18
C ARG A 31 19.01 5.38 -7.76
N SER A 32 19.14 4.96 -6.51
CA SER A 32 20.42 4.47 -5.97
C SER A 32 20.89 3.21 -6.70
N LEU A 33 19.96 2.33 -7.06
CA LEU A 33 20.24 1.10 -7.81
C LEU A 33 20.72 1.39 -9.24
N LEU A 34 20.09 2.35 -9.94
CA LEU A 34 20.51 2.77 -11.28
C LEU A 34 21.90 3.39 -11.27
N LEU A 35 22.17 4.29 -10.32
CA LEU A 35 23.50 4.88 -10.15
C LEU A 35 24.57 3.84 -9.81
N ALA A 36 24.26 2.88 -8.94
CA ALA A 36 25.18 1.78 -8.61
C ALA A 36 25.45 0.88 -9.84
N GLY A 37 24.51 0.82 -10.79
CA GLY A 37 24.66 0.13 -12.07
C GLY A 37 25.44 0.90 -13.13
N GLY A 38 25.90 2.12 -12.84
CA GLY A 38 26.69 2.95 -13.77
C GLY A 38 25.87 3.80 -14.74
N PHE A 39 24.54 3.82 -14.61
CA PHE A 39 23.69 4.73 -15.37
C PHE A 39 23.86 6.18 -14.86
N ASP A 40 23.68 7.13 -15.76
CA ASP A 40 23.65 8.56 -15.47
C ASP A 40 22.28 9.19 -15.78
N ASP A 41 22.16 10.49 -15.54
CA ASP A 41 20.93 11.28 -15.73
C ASP A 41 19.65 10.62 -15.17
N VAL A 42 19.76 10.07 -13.96
CA VAL A 42 18.64 9.32 -13.35
C VAL A 42 17.55 10.27 -12.87
N THR A 43 16.37 10.16 -13.48
CA THR A 43 15.14 10.84 -13.08
C THR A 43 14.21 9.87 -12.32
N VAL A 44 13.47 10.40 -11.35
CA VAL A 44 12.44 9.65 -10.62
C VAL A 44 11.17 10.48 -10.55
N GLU A 45 10.07 9.86 -10.92
CA GLU A 45 8.73 10.42 -10.84
C GLU A 45 7.88 9.60 -9.87
N VAL A 46 6.88 10.25 -9.26
CA VAL A 46 5.84 9.58 -8.50
C VAL A 46 4.49 9.85 -9.14
N HIS A 47 3.81 8.78 -9.54
CA HIS A 47 2.42 8.82 -9.97
C HIS A 47 1.57 8.31 -8.82
N THR A 48 0.54 9.06 -8.44
CA THR A 48 -0.37 8.64 -7.38
C THR A 48 -1.76 8.46 -7.95
N ASP A 49 -2.25 7.22 -7.89
CA ASP A 49 -3.63 6.94 -8.24
C ASP A 49 -4.49 7.01 -6.98
N VAL A 50 -5.64 7.68 -7.09
CA VAL A 50 -6.65 7.74 -6.04
C VAL A 50 -7.86 6.95 -6.51
N PHE A 51 -8.21 5.90 -5.75
CA PHE A 51 -9.34 5.04 -6.05
C PHE A 51 -10.44 5.26 -5.03
N THR A 52 -11.65 5.48 -5.55
CA THR A 52 -12.89 5.57 -4.78
C THR A 52 -13.89 4.47 -5.14
N ASP A 53 -13.54 3.61 -6.12
CA ASP A 53 -14.39 2.53 -6.60
C ASP A 53 -14.38 1.33 -5.60
N PRO A 54 -15.55 0.82 -5.18
CA PRO A 54 -15.68 -0.39 -4.37
C PRO A 54 -14.94 -1.63 -4.91
N ALA A 55 -14.65 -1.71 -6.21
CA ALA A 55 -13.85 -2.79 -6.81
C ALA A 55 -12.46 -2.95 -6.13
N MET A 56 -11.96 -1.88 -5.52
CA MET A 56 -10.69 -1.86 -4.80
C MET A 56 -10.76 -2.45 -3.38
N LEU A 57 -11.93 -2.84 -2.87
CA LEU A 57 -12.04 -3.56 -1.59
C LEU A 57 -11.25 -4.87 -1.58
N SER A 58 -11.14 -5.54 -2.73
CA SER A 58 -10.31 -6.74 -2.89
C SER A 58 -8.81 -6.48 -2.66
N LEU A 59 -8.34 -5.25 -2.89
CA LEU A 59 -6.98 -4.86 -2.53
C LEU A 59 -6.82 -4.80 -1.02
N LEU A 60 -7.80 -4.25 -0.30
CA LEU A 60 -7.73 -4.12 1.15
C LEU A 60 -7.73 -5.47 1.87
N ALA A 61 -8.52 -6.44 1.38
CA ALA A 61 -8.45 -7.82 1.85
C ALA A 61 -7.04 -8.42 1.70
N ARG A 62 -6.39 -8.20 0.53
CA ARG A 62 -5.01 -8.64 0.28
C ARG A 62 -3.94 -7.96 1.14
N LEU A 63 -4.28 -6.86 1.83
CA LEU A 63 -3.43 -6.26 2.85
C LEU A 63 -3.63 -6.91 4.21
N ALA A 64 -4.89 -7.07 4.64
CA ALA A 64 -5.24 -7.53 5.98
C ALA A 64 -5.06 -9.05 6.19
N GLU A 65 -5.43 -9.87 5.21
CA GLU A 65 -5.43 -11.34 5.36
C GLU A 65 -4.05 -11.92 5.70
N PRO A 66 -2.94 -11.58 5.01
CA PRO A 66 -1.62 -12.11 5.33
C PRO A 66 -1.12 -11.65 6.71
N VAL A 67 -1.46 -10.42 7.10
CA VAL A 67 -1.08 -9.83 8.39
C VAL A 67 -1.80 -10.53 9.54
N CYS A 68 -3.08 -10.83 9.35
CA CYS A 68 -3.86 -11.62 10.30
C CYS A 68 -3.35 -13.07 10.39
N ALA A 69 -3.06 -13.71 9.27
CA ALA A 69 -2.48 -15.06 9.24
C ALA A 69 -1.11 -15.14 9.94
N ALA A 70 -0.33 -14.07 9.88
CA ALA A 70 0.94 -13.93 10.61
C ALA A 70 0.77 -13.59 12.11
N GLY A 71 -0.47 -13.40 12.59
CA GLY A 71 -0.77 -13.10 14.00
C GLY A 71 -0.44 -11.67 14.43
N VAL A 72 -0.08 -10.77 13.50
CA VAL A 72 0.26 -9.38 13.81
C VAL A 72 -0.98 -8.56 14.20
N VAL A 73 -2.13 -8.92 13.64
CA VAL A 73 -3.44 -8.34 13.96
C VAL A 73 -4.43 -9.48 14.25
N GLY A 74 -5.29 -9.33 15.25
CA GLY A 74 -6.31 -10.32 15.60
C GLY A 74 -7.36 -10.47 14.50
N ARG A 75 -8.00 -11.64 14.40
CA ARG A 75 -9.03 -11.92 13.39
C ARG A 75 -10.19 -10.92 13.46
N ASP A 76 -10.70 -10.67 14.66
CA ASP A 76 -11.81 -9.73 14.86
C ASP A 76 -11.45 -8.29 14.45
N GLN A 77 -10.20 -7.88 14.69
CA GLN A 77 -9.72 -6.56 14.27
C GLN A 77 -9.62 -6.44 12.75
N ALA A 78 -9.12 -7.48 12.08
CA ALA A 78 -9.03 -7.51 10.63
C ALA A 78 -10.41 -7.53 9.96
N ASP A 79 -11.34 -8.34 10.49
CA ASP A 79 -12.71 -8.44 9.98
C ASP A 79 -13.49 -7.13 10.20
N GLU A 80 -13.34 -6.48 11.36
CA GLU A 80 -13.97 -5.17 11.62
C GLU A 80 -13.40 -4.08 10.70
N TRP A 81 -12.09 -4.07 10.48
CA TRP A 81 -11.46 -3.12 9.56
C TRP A 81 -11.97 -3.31 8.12
N LEU A 82 -12.10 -4.55 7.64
CA LEU A 82 -12.67 -4.83 6.30
C LEU A 82 -14.17 -4.48 6.22
N ALA A 83 -14.93 -4.74 7.29
CA ALA A 83 -16.34 -4.38 7.37
C ALA A 83 -16.53 -2.86 7.33
N GLU A 84 -15.68 -2.12 8.03
CA GLU A 84 -15.65 -0.66 8.02
C GLU A 84 -15.37 -0.10 6.62
N GLN A 85 -14.37 -0.63 5.92
CA GLN A 85 -14.06 -0.23 4.55
C GLN A 85 -15.22 -0.52 3.58
N ARG A 86 -15.92 -1.63 3.77
CA ARG A 86 -17.13 -1.95 2.99
C ARG A 86 -18.26 -0.97 3.27
N ARG A 87 -18.53 -0.63 4.54
CA ARG A 87 -19.52 0.40 4.91
C ARG A 87 -19.18 1.77 4.29
N ARG A 88 -17.89 2.12 4.23
CA ARG A 88 -17.41 3.33 3.55
C ARG A 88 -17.71 3.29 2.05
N ALA A 89 -17.47 2.17 1.40
CA ALA A 89 -17.77 1.99 -0.03
C ALA A 89 -19.27 2.13 -0.31
N GLU A 90 -20.12 1.49 0.51
CA GLU A 90 -21.58 1.59 0.42
C GLU A 90 -22.09 3.02 0.63
N ALA A 91 -21.42 3.79 1.49
CA ALA A 91 -21.74 5.19 1.76
C ALA A 91 -21.07 6.20 0.80
N GLY A 92 -20.34 5.74 -0.24
CA GLY A 92 -19.62 6.62 -1.17
C GLY A 92 -18.43 7.37 -0.55
N ARG A 93 -17.88 6.86 0.55
CA ARG A 93 -16.75 7.43 1.32
C ARG A 93 -15.46 6.62 1.21
N PHE A 94 -15.43 5.59 0.37
CA PHE A 94 -14.23 4.78 0.17
C PHE A 94 -13.15 5.60 -0.54
N LEU A 95 -11.92 5.55 -0.02
CA LEU A 95 -10.77 6.25 -0.60
C LEU A 95 -9.47 5.52 -0.27
N VAL A 96 -8.71 5.16 -1.30
CA VAL A 96 -7.33 4.70 -1.19
C VAL A 96 -6.46 5.41 -2.21
N ALA A 97 -5.33 5.94 -1.77
CA ALA A 97 -4.31 6.56 -2.62
C ALA A 97 -3.04 5.71 -2.63
N ILE A 98 -2.55 5.35 -3.82
CA ILE A 98 -1.39 4.47 -4.00
C ILE A 98 -0.32 5.21 -4.82
N PRO A 99 0.84 5.54 -4.22
CA PRO A 99 1.96 6.09 -4.97
C PRO A 99 2.77 4.97 -5.65
N PHE A 100 3.11 5.19 -6.91
CA PHE A 100 4.00 4.39 -7.73
C PHE A 100 5.23 5.21 -8.09
N PHE A 101 6.42 4.66 -7.86
CA PHE A 101 7.68 5.29 -8.28
C PHE A 101 8.06 4.74 -9.66
N VAL A 102 8.41 5.65 -10.57
CA VAL A 102 8.97 5.33 -11.89
C VAL A 102 10.33 5.98 -11.96
N ALA A 103 11.33 5.25 -12.45
CA ALA A 103 12.68 5.77 -12.65
C ALA A 103 13.16 5.49 -14.07
N SER A 104 13.83 6.46 -14.67
CA SER A 104 14.48 6.34 -15.98
C SER A 104 15.91 6.89 -15.90
N ALA A 105 16.77 6.40 -16.78
CA ALA A 105 18.17 6.79 -16.82
C ALA A 105 18.75 6.62 -18.23
N ALA A 106 19.88 7.28 -18.50
CA ALA A 106 20.68 7.11 -19.70
C ALA A 106 21.93 6.25 -19.40
N ALA A 107 22.52 5.70 -20.47
CA ALA A 107 23.67 4.80 -20.43
C ALA A 107 24.80 5.31 -21.33
#